data_AF-X0XSY7-F1
#
_entry.id   AF-X0XSY7-F1
#
_cell.length_a   1.000
_cell.length_b   1.000
_cell.length_c   1.000
_cell.angle_alpha   90.00
_cell.angle_beta   90.00
_cell.angle_gamma   90.00
#
_symmetry.space_group_name_H-M   'P 1'
#
loop_
_entity.id
_entity.type
_entity.pdbx_description
1 polymer ?
#
loop_
_entity_poly.entity_id
_entity_poly.type
_entity_poly.pdbx_seq_one_letter_code
_entity_poly.pdbx_strand_id
1 'polypeptide(L)'
;MRKMQYENILKKLKALSNPKAVEGMARFGINPKSTYGVSVPNLRKMAKEIGRDHPLAQQLWDSGIHEARILASMIDDPNQVTKRQMDLWIKDFDSWDVCDQCCMNLLDKTP
;
A
#
# COMPACT_ATOMS: atom_id res chain seq x y z
N MET A 1 -17.83 13.88 2.54
CA MET A 1 -16.94 13.20 1.56
C MET A 1 -17.42 11.77 1.38
N ARG A 2 -17.52 11.24 0.15
CA ARG A 2 -17.88 9.84 -0.10
C ARG A 2 -16.66 8.96 0.21
N LYS A 3 -16.74 8.07 1.19
CA LYS A 3 -15.69 7.05 1.40
C LYS A 3 -15.60 6.18 0.14
N MET A 4 -14.39 5.98 -0.37
CA MET A 4 -14.15 5.08 -1.49
C MET A 4 -14.16 3.64 -0.97
N GLN A 5 -14.98 2.77 -1.57
CA GLN A 5 -15.11 1.37 -1.15
C GLN A 5 -13.92 0.53 -1.63
N TYR A 6 -13.51 -0.46 -0.83
CA TYR A 6 -12.40 -1.39 -1.10
C TYR A 6 -12.34 -1.89 -2.55
N GLU A 7 -13.44 -2.43 -3.06
CA GLU A 7 -13.53 -2.96 -4.44
C GLU A 7 -13.24 -1.90 -5.50
N ASN A 8 -13.69 -0.66 -5.29
CA ASN A 8 -13.44 0.44 -6.22
C ASN A 8 -11.97 0.85 -6.21
N ILE A 9 -11.29 0.75 -5.06
CA ILE A 9 -9.86 1.02 -4.94
C ILE A 9 -9.07 -0.03 -5.71
N LEU A 10 -9.37 -1.31 -5.53
CA LEU A 10 -8.69 -2.38 -6.26
C LEU A 10 -8.90 -2.26 -7.78
N LYS A 11 -10.14 -1.94 -8.21
CA LYS A 11 -10.42 -1.65 -9.63
C LYS A 11 -9.62 -0.47 -10.15
N LYS A 12 -9.49 0.61 -9.37
CA LYS A 12 -8.73 1.81 -9.75
C LYS A 12 -7.23 1.51 -9.82
N LEU A 13 -6.66 0.78 -8.85
CA LEU A 13 -5.28 0.31 -8.89
C LEU A 13 -5.04 -0.55 -10.13
N LYS A 14 -5.94 -1.50 -10.42
CA LYS A 14 -5.82 -2.35 -11.61
C LYS A 14 -5.89 -1.55 -12.90
N ALA A 15 -6.80 -0.57 -13.00
CA ALA A 15 -6.92 0.29 -14.18
C ALA A 15 -5.67 1.17 -14.42
N LEU A 16 -4.91 1.48 -13.37
CA LEU A 16 -3.64 2.22 -13.45
C LEU A 16 -2.42 1.33 -13.69
N SER A 17 -2.61 0.01 -13.89
CA SER A 17 -1.50 -0.93 -14.06
C SER A 17 -0.61 -0.56 -15.25
N ASN A 18 0.70 -0.69 -15.06
CA ASN A 18 1.71 -0.49 -16.09
C ASN A 18 2.68 -1.68 -16.13
N PRO A 19 2.46 -2.66 -17.02
CA PRO A 19 3.31 -3.85 -17.12
C PRO A 19 4.79 -3.55 -17.39
N LYS A 20 5.09 -2.49 -18.17
CA LYS A 20 6.48 -2.07 -18.41
C LYS A 20 7.16 -1.56 -17.15
N ALA A 21 6.41 -0.91 -16.26
CA ALA A 21 6.94 -0.52 -14.95
C ALA A 21 7.23 -1.75 -14.08
N VAL A 22 6.35 -2.76 -14.10
CA VAL A 22 6.57 -4.05 -13.38
C VAL A 22 7.86 -4.72 -13.84
N GLU A 23 8.12 -4.78 -15.15
CA GLU A 23 9.37 -5.31 -15.70
C GLU A 23 10.60 -4.54 -15.18
N GLY A 24 10.50 -3.21 -15.07
CA GLY A 24 11.54 -2.36 -14.52
C GLY A 24 11.77 -2.62 -13.03
N MET A 25 10.69 -2.72 -12.25
CA MET A 25 10.71 -2.98 -10.80
C MET A 25 11.43 -4.29 -10.46
N ALA A 26 11.24 -5.34 -11.27
CA ALA A 26 11.94 -6.61 -11.09
C ALA A 26 13.48 -6.47 -11.14
N ARG A 27 14.01 -5.52 -11.92
CA ARG A 27 15.45 -5.24 -11.99
C ARG A 27 16.00 -4.64 -10.70
N PHE A 28 15.14 -4.06 -9.87
CA PHE A 28 15.47 -3.49 -8.57
C PHE A 28 15.12 -4.43 -7.41
N GLY A 29 14.89 -5.72 -7.68
CA GLY A 29 14.60 -6.71 -6.65
C GLY A 29 13.18 -6.62 -6.07
N ILE A 30 12.27 -5.92 -6.74
CA ILE A 30 10.86 -5.88 -6.34
C ILE A 30 10.13 -7.04 -7.01
N ASN A 31 9.42 -7.84 -6.21
CA ASN A 31 8.71 -9.03 -6.67
C ASN A 31 7.62 -8.64 -7.71
N PRO A 32 7.65 -9.19 -8.94
CA PRO A 32 6.63 -8.89 -9.93
C PRO A 32 5.29 -9.59 -9.65
N LYS A 33 5.25 -10.56 -8.72
CA LYS A 33 4.02 -11.27 -8.36
C LYS A 33 3.08 -10.32 -7.62
N SER A 34 1.82 -10.26 -8.07
CA SER A 34 0.79 -9.38 -7.49
C SER A 34 1.14 -7.88 -7.53
N THR A 35 1.92 -7.47 -8.53
CA THR A 35 2.39 -6.09 -8.72
C THR A 35 1.76 -5.49 -9.97
N TYR A 36 1.21 -4.29 -9.85
CA TYR A 36 0.54 -3.58 -10.95
C TYR A 36 1.43 -2.52 -11.62
N GLY A 37 2.52 -2.10 -11.00
CA GLY A 37 3.39 -1.05 -11.51
C GLY A 37 2.77 0.35 -11.42
N VAL A 38 1.91 0.60 -10.43
CA VAL A 38 1.32 1.93 -10.22
C VAL A 38 2.34 2.83 -9.54
N SER A 39 2.56 4.02 -10.11
CA SER A 39 3.56 4.95 -9.58
C SER A 39 3.17 5.51 -8.21
N VAL A 40 4.18 5.76 -7.35
CA VAL A 40 3.98 6.39 -6.03
C VAL A 40 3.20 7.71 -6.09
N PRO A 41 3.41 8.63 -7.06
CA PRO A 41 2.57 9.82 -7.18
C PRO A 41 1.07 9.54 -7.35
N ASN A 42 0.71 8.51 -8.11
CA ASN A 42 -0.69 8.08 -8.25
C ASN A 42 -1.23 7.53 -6.93
N LEU A 43 -0.44 6.72 -6.22
CA LEU A 43 -0.81 6.22 -4.89
C LEU A 43 -1.02 7.36 -3.89
N ARG A 44 -0.13 8.36 -3.85
CA ARG A 44 -0.30 9.55 -3.00
C ARG A 44 -1.55 10.35 -3.34
N LYS A 45 -1.89 10.49 -4.62
CA LYS A 45 -3.15 11.13 -5.04
C LYS A 45 -4.36 10.35 -4.54
N MET A 46 -4.36 9.02 -4.68
CA MET A 46 -5.42 8.16 -4.16
C MET A 46 -5.53 8.26 -2.62
N ALA A 47 -4.40 8.20 -1.91
CA ALA A 47 -4.37 8.34 -0.45
C ALA A 47 -4.99 9.67 0.00
N LYS A 48 -4.69 10.78 -0.69
CA LYS A 48 -5.29 12.09 -0.41
C LYS A 48 -6.81 12.10 -0.61
N GLU A 49 -7.32 11.40 -1.63
CA GLU A 49 -8.76 11.27 -1.90
C GLU A 49 -9.48 10.40 -0.85
N ILE A 50 -8.80 9.36 -0.34
CA ILE A 50 -9.34 8.43 0.67
C ILE A 50 -9.34 9.07 2.07
N GLY A 51 -8.25 9.73 2.45
CA GLY A 51 -8.00 10.14 3.83
C GLY A 51 -7.49 8.99 4.71
N ARG A 52 -7.61 9.16 6.03
CA ARG A 52 -7.23 8.13 7.01
C ARG A 52 -8.38 7.14 7.24
N ASP A 53 -8.12 5.85 7.14
CA ASP A 53 -9.10 4.78 7.36
C ASP A 53 -8.40 3.46 7.74
N HIS A 54 -8.29 3.20 9.05
CA HIS A 54 -7.60 2.03 9.59
C HIS A 54 -8.22 0.68 9.14
N PRO A 55 -9.54 0.45 9.23
CA PRO A 55 -10.15 -0.78 8.72
C PRO A 55 -9.89 -1.02 7.23
N LEU A 56 -9.96 0.03 6.42
CA LEU A 56 -9.68 -0.07 4.98
C LEU A 56 -8.21 -0.38 4.70
N ALA A 57 -7.28 0.20 5.48
CA ALA A 57 -5.86 -0.09 5.37
C ALA A 57 -5.58 -1.58 5.58
N GLN A 58 -6.21 -2.21 6.58
CA GLN A 58 -6.08 -3.66 6.81
C GLN A 58 -6.59 -4.47 5.61
N GLN A 59 -7.77 -4.13 5.07
CA GLN A 59 -8.32 -4.81 3.90
C GLN A 59 -7.39 -4.69 2.67
N LEU A 60 -6.80 -3.52 2.45
CA LEU A 60 -5.83 -3.30 1.38
C LEU A 60 -4.55 -4.10 1.59
N TRP A 61 -4.05 -4.17 2.83
CA TRP A 61 -2.88 -4.96 3.17
C TRP A 61 -3.09 -6.45 2.85
N ASP A 62 -4.21 -6.99 3.31
CA ASP A 62 -4.59 -8.39 3.18
C ASP A 62 -4.84 -8.81 1.71
N SER A 63 -5.03 -7.86 0.80
CA SER A 63 -5.17 -8.16 -0.63
C SER A 63 -3.91 -8.80 -1.23
N GLY A 64 -2.74 -8.62 -0.60
CA GLY A 64 -1.45 -9.11 -1.10
C GLY A 64 -0.98 -8.42 -2.38
N ILE A 65 -1.67 -7.38 -2.85
CA ILE A 65 -1.25 -6.58 -4.00
C ILE A 65 -0.22 -5.56 -3.54
N HIS A 66 0.93 -5.52 -4.22
CA HIS A 66 2.06 -4.68 -3.85
C HIS A 66 1.67 -3.21 -3.65
N GLU A 67 0.98 -2.60 -4.62
CA GLU A 67 0.56 -1.21 -4.53
C GLU A 67 -0.57 -0.97 -3.54
N ALA A 68 -1.39 -1.99 -3.26
CA ALA A 68 -2.42 -1.90 -2.22
C ALA A 68 -1.79 -1.86 -0.83
N ARG A 69 -0.72 -2.63 -0.59
CA ARG A 69 0.07 -2.58 0.66
C ARG A 69 0.76 -1.23 0.86
N ILE A 70 1.37 -0.68 -0.20
CA ILE A 70 1.93 0.67 -0.15
C ILE A 70 0.81 1.69 0.18
N LEU A 71 -0.32 1.62 -0.51
CA LEU A 71 -1.46 2.50 -0.26
C LEU A 71 -2.01 2.36 1.16
N ALA A 72 -2.08 1.14 1.70
CA ALA A 72 -2.48 0.87 3.09
C ALA A 72 -1.62 1.67 4.07
N SER A 73 -0.29 1.64 3.92
CA SER A 73 0.61 2.43 4.77
C SER A 73 0.36 3.95 4.70
N MET A 74 -0.13 4.45 3.56
CA MET A 74 -0.42 5.88 3.39
C MET A 74 -1.73 6.30 4.05
N ILE A 75 -2.70 5.40 4.17
CA ILE A 75 -4.05 5.70 4.66
C ILE A 75 -4.33 5.17 6.08
N ASP A 76 -3.49 4.30 6.62
CA ASP A 76 -3.69 3.79 7.97
C ASP A 76 -3.55 4.92 9.02
N ASP A 77 -4.22 4.78 10.16
CA ASP A 77 -4.14 5.73 11.27
C ASP A 77 -3.06 5.31 12.27
N PRO A 78 -1.93 6.03 12.38
CA PRO A 78 -0.83 5.65 13.28
C PRO A 78 -1.25 5.53 14.75
N ASN A 79 -2.30 6.23 15.19
CA ASN A 79 -2.77 6.14 16.58
C ASN A 79 -3.53 4.83 16.87
N GLN A 80 -3.92 4.09 15.83
CA GLN A 80 -4.62 2.81 15.94
C GLN A 80 -3.69 1.63 15.62
N VAL A 81 -2.52 1.89 15.05
CA VAL A 81 -1.54 0.84 14.74
C VAL A 81 -1.00 0.24 16.03
N THR A 82 -1.00 -1.08 16.11
CA THR A 82 -0.45 -1.82 17.26
C THR A 82 0.86 -2.50 16.89
N LYS A 83 1.71 -2.77 17.89
CA LYS A 83 2.91 -3.60 17.70
C LYS A 83 2.59 -4.93 17.04
N ARG A 84 1.46 -5.55 17.41
CA ARG A 84 1.01 -6.81 16.80
C ARG A 84 0.73 -6.66 15.30
N GLN A 85 0.09 -5.57 14.87
CA GLN A 85 -0.11 -5.30 13.46
C GLN A 85 1.23 -5.13 12.74
N MET A 86 2.16 -4.36 13.30
CA MET A 86 3.50 -4.20 12.72
C MET A 86 4.21 -5.55 12.57
N ASP A 87 4.19 -6.37 13.62
CA ASP A 87 4.80 -7.71 13.63
C ASP A 87 4.16 -8.64 12.58
N LEU A 88 2.87 -8.44 12.24
CA LEU A 88 2.19 -9.17 11.17
C LEU A 88 2.59 -8.64 9.79
N TRP A 89 2.56 -7.32 9.59
CA TRP A 89 2.89 -6.69 8.32
C TRP A 89 4.35 -6.93 7.91
N ILE A 90 5.30 -6.84 8.85
CA ILE A 90 6.73 -7.04 8.54
C ILE A 90 7.01 -8.45 7.97
N LYS A 91 6.25 -9.47 8.39
CA LYS A 91 6.39 -10.83 7.86
C LYS A 91 5.97 -10.96 6.39
N ASP A 92 5.14 -10.05 5.94
CA ASP A 92 4.63 -10.00 4.58
C ASP A 92 5.50 -9.17 3.63
N PHE A 93 6.51 -8.45 4.14
CA PHE A 93 7.40 -7.64 3.31
C PHE A 93 8.20 -8.54 2.36
N ASP A 94 8.00 -8.33 1.06
CA ASP A 94 8.66 -9.08 0.00
C ASP A 94 9.50 -8.21 -0.93
N SER A 95 9.60 -6.91 -0.63
CA SER A 95 10.48 -5.96 -1.32
C SER A 95 10.88 -4.79 -0.41
N TRP A 96 12.02 -4.17 -0.73
CA TRP A 96 12.59 -3.06 0.06
C TRP A 96 11.69 -1.82 0.07
N ASP A 97 10.99 -1.54 -1.02
CA ASP A 97 10.15 -0.37 -1.16
C ASP A 97 8.85 -0.47 -0.36
N VAL A 98 8.27 -1.67 -0.18
CA VAL A 98 7.15 -1.86 0.75
C VAL A 98 7.61 -1.53 2.18
N CYS A 99 8.79 -2.00 2.58
CA CYS A 99 9.40 -1.68 3.87
C CYS A 99 9.59 -0.17 4.04
N ASP A 100 10.25 0.48 3.09
CA ASP A 100 10.51 1.92 3.13
C ASP A 100 9.22 2.74 3.16
N GLN A 101 8.22 2.39 2.33
CA GLN A 101 6.93 3.07 2.34
C GLN A 101 6.21 2.89 3.68
N CYS A 102 6.23 1.69 4.27
CA CYS A 102 5.63 1.48 5.59
C CYS A 102 6.31 2.33 6.66
N CYS A 103 7.65 2.31 6.69
CA CYS A 103 8.44 3.10 7.63
C CYS A 103 8.17 4.60 7.49
N MET A 104 8.24 5.14 6.27
CA MET A 104 8.08 6.58 6.01
C MET A 104 6.64 7.08 6.15
N ASN A 105 5.64 6.23 5.88
CA ASN A 105 4.25 6.66 5.84
C ASN A 105 3.54 6.45 7.18
N LEU A 106 3.92 5.42 7.95
CA LEU A 106 3.13 4.94 9.08
C LEU A 106 3.94 4.59 10.35
N LEU A 107 4.95 3.74 10.22
CA LEU A 107 5.57 3.12 11.41
C LEU A 107 6.34 4.15 12.25
N ASP A 108 7.02 5.10 11.61
CA ASP A 108 7.75 6.19 12.28
C ASP A 108 6.83 7.15 13.08
N LYS A 109 5.55 7.18 12.74
CA LYS A 109 4.53 8.05 13.35
C LYS A 109 3.69 7.34 14.40
N THR A 110 3.84 6.03 14.54
CA THR A 110 3.09 5.27 15.53
C THR A 110 3.71 5.49 16.93
N PRO A 111 2.92 5.81 17.97
CA PRO A 111 3.42 6.11 19.31
C PRO A 111 4.19 4.97 20.00
#